data_AF-A0A397FU20-F1
#
_entry.id   AF-A0A397FU20-F1
#
_cell.length_a   1.000
_cell.length_b   1.000
_cell.length_c   1.000
_cell.angle_alpha   90.00
_cell.angle_beta   90.00
_cell.angle_gamma   90.00
#
_symmetry.space_group_name_H-M   'P 1'
#
loop_
_entity.id
_entity.type
_entity.pdbx_description
1 polymer ?
#
loop_
_entity_poly.entity_id
_entity_poly.type
_entity_poly.pdbx_seq_one_letter_code
_entity_poly.pdbx_strand_id
1 'polypeptide(L)'
;MPAIKKVSPSPKRFVFPPKEELERVRKRIARPGYRRVNIGLLPNATESDRVKYHLCLNISRYQDDNNLTEKELAQKLGINKAKTEYILFRHLDKLTLEELIDYLEALHVPCEFHEKNK
;
A
#
# COMPACT_ATOMS: atom_id res chain seq x y z
N MET A 1 0.20 43.30 10.25
CA MET A 1 0.29 42.19 9.28
C MET A 1 -1.13 41.80 8.89
N PRO A 2 -1.50 41.73 7.60
CA PRO A 2 -2.86 41.41 7.20
C PRO A 2 -3.17 39.92 7.39
N ALA A 3 -4.35 39.63 7.95
CA ALA A 3 -4.81 38.28 8.22
C ALA A 3 -5.13 37.52 6.91
N ILE A 4 -4.56 36.33 6.76
CA ILE A 4 -4.85 35.42 5.65
C ILE A 4 -6.26 34.84 5.87
N LYS A 5 -7.22 35.24 5.03
CA LYS A 5 -8.56 34.62 5.00
C LYS A 5 -8.41 33.15 4.59
N LYS A 6 -8.76 32.23 5.50
CA LYS A 6 -8.95 30.81 5.19
C LYS A 6 -10.14 30.69 4.25
N VAL A 7 -9.89 30.55 2.94
CA VAL A 7 -10.92 30.19 1.97
C VAL A 7 -11.17 28.70 2.14
N SER A 8 -12.36 28.33 2.63
CA SER A 8 -12.77 26.92 2.65
C SER A 8 -12.85 26.42 1.21
N PRO A 9 -12.26 25.25 0.88
CA PRO A 9 -12.44 24.69 -0.44
C PRO A 9 -13.92 24.35 -0.63
N SER A 10 -14.56 24.98 -1.61
CA SER A 10 -15.92 24.65 -2.02
C SER A 10 -16.02 23.14 -2.29
N PRO A 11 -17.09 22.45 -1.86
CA PRO A 11 -17.21 21.02 -2.09
C PRO A 11 -17.24 20.77 -3.60
N LYS A 12 -16.18 20.18 -4.15
CA LYS A 12 -16.15 19.75 -5.54
C LYS A 12 -17.29 18.74 -5.70
N ARG A 13 -18.31 19.06 -6.51
CA ARG A 13 -19.34 18.08 -6.87
C ARG A 13 -18.64 16.87 -7.47
N PHE A 14 -18.89 15.69 -6.90
CA PHE A 14 -18.36 14.45 -7.44
C PHE A 14 -18.96 14.24 -8.84
N VAL A 15 -18.09 14.07 -9.83
CA VAL A 15 -18.45 13.73 -11.20
C VAL A 15 -17.81 12.39 -11.51
N PHE A 16 -18.63 11.41 -11.89
CA PHE A 16 -18.11 10.11 -12.28
C PHE A 16 -17.22 10.25 -13.53
N PRO A 17 -16.05 9.59 -13.59
CA PRO A 17 -15.14 9.71 -14.73
C PRO A 17 -15.81 9.30 -16.05
N PRO A 18 -15.44 9.92 -17.19
CA PRO A 18 -15.95 9.53 -18.50
C PRO A 18 -15.46 8.13 -18.90
N LYS A 19 -16.19 7.46 -19.80
CA LYS A 19 -15.87 6.08 -20.20
C LYS A 19 -14.45 5.94 -20.76
N GLU A 20 -14.00 6.94 -21.50
CA GLU A 20 -12.66 7.00 -22.10
C GLU A 20 -11.57 6.96 -21.02
N GLU A 21 -11.81 7.62 -19.88
CA GLU A 21 -10.90 7.62 -18.73
C GLU A 21 -10.83 6.23 -18.08
N LEU A 22 -11.99 5.58 -17.91
CA LEU A 22 -12.05 4.23 -17.36
C LEU A 22 -11.31 3.23 -18.24
N GLU A 23 -11.51 3.30 -19.56
CA GLU A 23 -10.82 2.44 -20.53
C GLU A 23 -9.31 2.70 -20.56
N ARG A 24 -8.88 3.96 -20.43
CA ARG A 24 -7.47 4.33 -20.29
C ARG A 24 -6.83 3.68 -19.07
N VAL A 25 -7.50 3.77 -17.91
CA VAL A 25 -7.01 3.15 -16.67
C VAL A 25 -7.00 1.62 -16.80
N ARG A 26 -8.06 1.02 -17.34
CA ARG A 26 -8.16 -0.43 -17.57
C ARG A 26 -7.02 -0.95 -18.43
N LYS A 27 -6.75 -0.30 -19.57
CA LYS A 27 -5.62 -0.65 -20.45
C LYS A 27 -4.27 -0.48 -19.76
N ARG A 28 -4.12 0.51 -18.88
CA ARG A 28 -2.88 0.74 -18.12
C ARG A 28 -2.63 -0.39 -17.10
N ILE A 29 -3.65 -0.76 -16.32
CA ILE A 29 -3.51 -1.79 -15.28
C ILE A 29 -3.42 -3.21 -15.85
N ALA A 30 -3.96 -3.44 -17.05
CA ALA A 30 -3.87 -4.71 -17.75
C ALA A 30 -2.49 -4.98 -18.39
N ARG A 31 -1.55 -4.02 -18.35
CA ARG A 31 -0.21 -4.21 -18.93
C ARG A 31 0.54 -5.30 -18.14
N PRO A 32 1.20 -6.25 -18.83
CA PRO A 32 2.06 -7.22 -18.17
C PRO A 32 3.11 -6.50 -17.30
N GLY A 33 3.30 -7.00 -16.08
CA GLY A 33 4.27 -6.42 -15.14
C GLY A 33 3.85 -5.08 -14.50
N TYR A 34 2.61 -4.63 -14.67
CA TYR A 34 2.10 -3.47 -13.93
C TYR A 34 1.91 -3.82 -12.45
N ARG A 35 2.79 -3.29 -11.59
CA ARG A 35 2.84 -3.66 -10.17
C ARG A 35 1.81 -2.97 -9.27
N ARG A 36 1.19 -1.88 -9.73
CA ARG A 36 0.29 -1.08 -8.87
C ARG A 36 -1.14 -1.62 -8.90
N VAL A 37 -1.27 -2.92 -8.68
CA VAL A 37 -2.53 -3.66 -8.55
C VAL A 37 -2.49 -4.38 -7.21
N ASN A 38 -3.46 -4.09 -6.34
CA ASN A 38 -3.57 -4.79 -5.06
C ASN A 38 -3.93 -6.25 -5.28
N ILE A 39 -3.09 -7.16 -4.78
CA ILE A 39 -3.37 -8.59 -4.78
C ILE A 39 -4.00 -8.95 -3.45
N GLY A 40 -5.26 -9.39 -3.49
CA GLY A 40 -5.96 -9.91 -2.32
C GLY A 40 -5.45 -11.29 -1.93
N LEU A 41 -5.57 -11.63 -0.65
CA LEU A 41 -5.33 -12.98 -0.17
C LEU A 41 -6.38 -13.95 -0.75
N LEU A 42 -5.93 -15.05 -1.35
CA LEU A 42 -6.83 -16.08 -1.88
C LEU A 42 -7.46 -16.90 -0.73
N PRO A 43 -8.69 -17.45 -0.90
CA PRO A 43 -9.33 -18.25 0.15
C PRO A 43 -8.52 -19.48 0.60
N ASN A 44 -7.75 -20.06 -0.32
CA ASN A 44 -6.89 -21.21 -0.11
C ASN A 44 -5.40 -20.83 0.04
N ALA A 45 -5.09 -19.57 0.37
CA ALA A 45 -3.72 -19.12 0.58
C ALA A 45 -3.03 -19.93 1.69
N THR A 46 -1.75 -20.23 1.46
CA THR A 46 -0.91 -20.94 2.42
C THR A 46 -0.73 -20.14 3.70
N GLU A 47 -0.40 -20.81 4.81
CA GLU A 47 -0.10 -20.11 6.06
C GLU A 47 1.07 -19.12 5.90
N SER A 48 2.08 -19.46 5.10
CA SER A 48 3.19 -18.54 4.78
C SER A 48 2.69 -17.28 4.09
N ASP A 49 1.81 -17.41 3.09
CA ASP A 49 1.24 -16.24 2.39
C ASP A 49 0.34 -15.41 3.31
N ARG A 50 -0.43 -16.05 4.18
CA ARG A 50 -1.24 -15.36 5.20
C ARG A 50 -0.36 -14.50 6.09
N VAL A 51 0.71 -15.07 6.63
CA VAL A 51 1.66 -14.34 7.47
C VAL A 51 2.27 -13.17 6.70
N LYS A 52 2.84 -13.40 5.51
CA LYS A 52 3.42 -12.32 4.68
C LYS A 52 2.41 -11.21 4.41
N TYR A 53 1.16 -11.56 4.11
CA TYR A 53 0.08 -10.61 3.86
C TYR A 53 -0.19 -9.72 5.09
N HIS A 54 -0.23 -10.32 6.28
CA HIS A 54 -0.37 -9.58 7.54
C HIS A 54 0.82 -8.66 7.84
N LEU A 55 2.05 -9.11 7.63
CA LEU A 55 3.23 -8.25 7.82
C LEU A 55 3.21 -7.06 6.86
N CYS A 56 2.85 -7.29 5.60
CA CYS A 56 2.68 -6.21 4.63
C CYS A 56 1.58 -5.21 5.07
N LEU A 57 0.48 -5.69 5.68
CA LEU A 57 -0.56 -4.83 6.27
C LEU A 57 -0.03 -3.95 7.38
N ASN A 58 0.80 -4.48 8.26
CA ASN A 58 1.39 -3.71 9.36
C ASN A 58 2.28 -2.59 8.81
N ILE A 59 3.08 -2.86 7.77
CA ILE A 59 3.90 -1.83 7.10
C ILE A 59 3.01 -0.77 6.44
N SER A 60 1.94 -1.16 5.75
CA SER A 60 1.00 -0.21 5.13
C SER A 60 0.30 0.68 6.17
N ARG A 61 -0.14 0.10 7.29
CA ARG A 61 -0.75 0.87 8.39
C ARG A 61 0.24 1.86 8.97
N TYR A 62 1.48 1.45 9.21
CA TYR A 62 2.52 2.37 9.64
C TYR A 62 2.69 3.54 8.66
N GLN A 63 2.69 3.27 7.36
CA GLN A 63 2.75 4.33 6.34
C GLN A 63 1.59 5.32 6.49
N ASP A 64 0.36 4.82 6.62
CA ASP A 64 -0.85 5.62 6.74
C ASP A 64 -0.88 6.44 8.04
N ASP A 65 -0.61 5.79 9.18
CA ASP A 65 -0.61 6.40 10.52
C ASP A 65 0.45 7.52 10.65
N ASN A 66 1.56 7.39 9.92
CA ASN A 66 2.63 8.38 9.89
C ASN A 66 2.55 9.35 8.69
N ASN A 67 1.49 9.26 7.87
CA ASN A 67 1.29 10.08 6.67
C ASN A 67 2.49 10.08 5.71
N LEU A 68 3.16 8.94 5.56
CA LEU A 68 4.36 8.83 4.73
C LEU A 68 4.00 8.68 3.25
N THR A 69 4.74 9.38 2.40
CA THR A 69 4.77 9.08 0.97
C THR A 69 5.49 7.74 0.73
N GLU A 70 5.22 7.10 -0.41
CA GLU A 70 5.93 5.86 -0.80
C GLU A 70 7.46 6.06 -0.85
N LYS A 71 7.92 7.26 -1.20
CA LYS A 71 9.35 7.60 -1.26
C LYS A 71 9.96 7.65 0.13
N GLU A 72 9.28 8.25 1.09
CA GLU A 72 9.75 8.34 2.48
C GLU A 72 9.74 6.96 3.15
N LEU A 73 8.72 6.15 2.88
CA LEU A 73 8.70 4.75 3.33
C LEU A 73 9.90 3.98 2.77
N ALA A 74 10.14 4.10 1.45
CA ALA A 74 11.28 3.46 0.79
C ALA A 74 12.62 3.88 1.41
N GLN A 75 12.79 5.17 1.72
CA GLN A 75 13.98 5.71 2.36
C GLN A 75 14.16 5.17 3.78
N LYS A 76 13.09 5.10 4.59
CA LYS A 76 13.14 4.52 5.94
C LYS A 76 13.53 3.06 5.93
N LEU A 77 13.02 2.29 4.97
CA LEU A 77 13.29 0.87 4.82
C LEU A 77 14.61 0.57 4.07
N GLY A 78 15.28 1.58 3.50
CA GLY A 78 16.47 1.38 2.68
C GLY A 78 16.22 0.57 1.39
N ILE A 79 14.99 0.60 0.87
CA ILE A 79 14.59 -0.20 -0.30
C ILE A 79 14.28 0.67 -1.53
N ASN A 80 14.25 0.04 -2.70
CA ASN A 80 13.88 0.73 -3.94
C ASN A 80 12.36 0.82 -4.13
N LYS A 81 11.95 1.62 -5.12
CA LYS A 81 10.53 1.82 -5.46
C LYS A 81 9.80 0.52 -5.79
N ALA A 82 10.43 -0.40 -6.53
CA ALA A 82 9.76 -1.65 -6.93
C ALA A 82 9.46 -2.54 -5.72
N LYS A 83 10.41 -2.66 -4.79
CA LYS A 83 10.23 -3.41 -3.53
C LYS A 83 9.16 -2.77 -2.65
N THR A 84 9.14 -1.44 -2.59
CA THR A 84 8.07 -0.69 -1.91
C THR A 84 6.70 -1.01 -2.51
N GLU A 85 6.58 -0.98 -3.84
CA GLU A 85 5.33 -1.37 -4.54
C GLU A 85 4.95 -2.83 -4.25
N TYR A 86 5.91 -3.76 -4.18
CA TYR A 86 5.59 -5.15 -3.82
C TYR A 86 4.95 -5.28 -2.44
N ILE A 87 5.47 -4.54 -1.45
CA ILE A 87 4.90 -4.51 -0.10
C ILE A 87 3.49 -3.91 -0.15
N LEU A 88 3.36 -2.68 -0.66
CA LEU A 88 2.11 -1.92 -0.62
C LEU A 88 0.98 -2.56 -1.44
N PHE A 89 1.31 -3.24 -2.52
CA PHE A 89 0.35 -3.90 -3.41
C PHE A 89 0.27 -5.43 -3.24
N ARG A 90 0.94 -5.99 -2.22
CA ARG A 90 0.85 -7.40 -1.80
C ARG A 90 1.33 -8.41 -2.85
N HIS A 91 2.44 -8.12 -3.53
CA HIS A 91 3.11 -9.09 -4.42
C HIS A 91 3.92 -10.08 -3.59
N LEU A 92 3.22 -10.99 -2.90
CA LEU A 92 3.80 -11.91 -1.90
C LEU A 92 4.85 -12.85 -2.49
N ASP A 93 4.75 -13.17 -3.78
CA ASP A 93 5.71 -13.98 -4.53
C ASP A 93 7.07 -13.28 -4.73
N LYS A 94 7.14 -11.97 -4.47
CA LYS A 94 8.37 -11.14 -4.57
C LYS A 94 8.99 -10.80 -3.21
N LEU A 95 8.45 -11.35 -2.14
CA LEU A 95 8.79 -11.03 -0.76
C LEU A 95 9.07 -12.31 0.02
N THR A 96 10.15 -12.34 0.79
CA THR A 96 10.38 -13.39 1.77
C THR A 96 9.81 -12.99 3.13
N LEU A 97 9.71 -13.97 4.04
CA LEU A 97 9.21 -13.69 5.38
C LEU A 97 10.24 -12.88 6.17
N GLU A 98 11.51 -13.24 6.02
CA GLU A 98 12.67 -12.61 6.65
C GLU A 98 12.76 -11.13 6.27
N GLU A 99 12.66 -10.81 4.98
CA GLU A 99 12.66 -9.41 4.51
C GLU A 99 11.57 -8.58 5.18
N LEU A 100 10.36 -9.14 5.35
CA LEU A 100 9.24 -8.43 5.96
C LEU A 100 9.42 -8.22 7.46
N ILE A 101 10.06 -9.17 8.15
CA ILE A 101 10.42 -9.04 9.56
C ILE A 101 11.47 -7.93 9.71
N ASP A 102 12.54 -7.97 8.91
CA ASP A 102 13.60 -6.94 8.93
C ASP A 102 13.01 -5.54 8.70
N TYR A 103 12.05 -5.40 7.79
CA TYR A 103 11.38 -4.13 7.54
C TYR A 103 10.52 -3.67 8.72
N LEU A 104 9.83 -4.57 9.41
CA LEU A 104 9.05 -4.21 10.60
C LEU A 104 9.95 -3.80 11.77
N GLU A 105 11.07 -4.49 11.94
CA GLU A 105 12.10 -4.13 12.93
C GLU A 105 12.67 -2.74 12.65
N ALA A 106 12.99 -2.44 11.39
CA ALA A 106 13.48 -1.12 10.97
C ALA A 106 12.46 0.02 11.22
N LEU A 107 11.16 -0.30 11.22
CA LEU A 107 10.10 0.65 11.53
C LEU A 107 9.72 0.68 13.02
N HIS A 108 10.30 -0.21 13.84
CA HIS A 108 9.91 -0.45 15.23
C HIS A 108 8.40 -0.74 15.39
N VAL A 109 7.83 -1.49 14.45
CA VAL A 109 6.41 -1.86 14.43
C VAL A 109 6.24 -3.27 15.00
N PRO A 110 5.36 -3.48 16.00
CA PRO A 110 5.07 -4.81 16.50
C PRO A 110 4.40 -5.67 15.43
N CYS A 111 4.74 -6.96 15.40
CA CYS A 111 4.05 -7.94 14.56
C CYS A 111 2.67 -8.24 15.15
N GLU A 112 1.65 -7.54 14.67
CA GLU A 112 0.25 -7.79 15.07
C GLU A 112 -0.47 -8.68 14.05
N PHE A 113 -1.17 -9.70 14.54
CA PHE A 113 -2.07 -10.54 13.76
C PHE A 113 -3.50 -10.29 14.27
N HIS A 114 -4.32 -9.62 13.47
CA HIS A 114 -5.75 -9.57 13.74
C HIS A 114 -6.42 -10.71 12.99
N GLU A 115 -6.57 -11.84 13.65
CA GLU A 115 -7.58 -12.81 13.25
C GLU A 115 -8.94 -12.17 13.50
N LYS A 116 -9.66 -11.86 12.42
CA LYS A 116 -11.09 -11.62 12.54
C LYS A 116 -11.72 -12.98 12.81
N ASN A 117 -11.98 -13.28 14.08
CA ASN A 117 -12.88 -14.36 14.48
C ASN A 117 -14.19 -14.18 13.68
N LYS A 118 -14.51 -15.21 12.90
CA LYS A 118 -15.69 -15.27 12.04
C LYS A 118 -16.83 -15.96 12.77
#